data_AF-A0A4R6Z4P1-F1
#
_entry.id   AF-A0A4R6Z4P1-F1
#
_cell.length_a   1.000
_cell.length_b   1.000
_cell.length_c   1.000
_cell.angle_alpha   90.00
_cell.angle_beta   90.00
_cell.angle_gamma   90.00
#
_symmetry.space_group_name_H-M   'P 1'
#
loop_
_entity.id
_entity.type
_entity.pdbx_description
1 polymer ?
#
loop_
_entity_poly.entity_id
_entity_poly.type
_entity_poly.pdbx_seq_one_letter_code
_entity_poly.pdbx_strand_id
1 'polypeptide(L)'
;MLAALGHIAFGLFGLFVLVLIAYAFSNNKRSVDWRLVITGISLQIGFATAVLLGGRIETGLAELAPIVHTEWYWFVTRLAVFLLVAFPASWIVGQFLRDEQRMAKVRKVLLMLLALDAVLAIPLYGAIFDSLGRGFVHLLEFNKVGSEFIFGKLLDASAFGFIFAFQVLPTIIFFAALMGVLYYLGVMQQIVKGMTWGITKVMNVSGAETTSVCASVFIGQTEAPLTIKPYLEKMTESELMTVMIGGMAHIAGGVLAAYVGLLGKGDPVQMAMYAKHLLAASIMAAPATLVLAKILIPETREPLTRGSVRIEVENHSANVIDAAASGAGDGLKLALNVGAMLLAFIALIAVLNAPLKWLGTVTWSGKLVALLGVCGVLLAVAAVYARRLPGPVESSLLVDASGAPLATPQPANTSLFWLLVLSGAACLLLASVAYAADGATLNAWLSQGKSVPVTLSLQTILGYVLSPIAWLIGVPWQDAVLVGGFIGEKVVLNEFVAYVDLSNNMHLLQEHSRVVAAYALCGFANFSSIAIQIGGIGGLAPGRRADLARFGLRAVLGGSLATFMTATIAGVLNQL
;
A
#
# COMPACT_ATOMS: atom_id res chain seq x y z
N MET A 1 -15.58 -25.72 -8.10
CA MET A 1 -16.19 -25.42 -6.79
C MET A 1 -15.26 -25.70 -5.61
N LEU A 2 -14.77 -26.94 -5.40
CA LEU A 2 -13.85 -27.26 -4.29
C LEU A 2 -12.55 -26.41 -4.29
N ALA A 3 -11.92 -26.20 -5.46
CA ALA A 3 -10.73 -25.35 -5.58
C ALA A 3 -11.03 -23.88 -5.20
N ALA A 4 -12.12 -23.31 -5.71
CA ALA A 4 -12.58 -21.96 -5.37
C ALA A 4 -12.81 -21.78 -3.86
N LEU A 5 -13.47 -22.76 -3.21
CA LEU A 5 -13.63 -22.76 -1.75
C LEU A 5 -12.29 -22.81 -1.01
N GLY A 6 -11.32 -23.57 -1.53
CA GLY A 6 -9.95 -23.60 -1.02
C GLY A 6 -9.26 -22.23 -1.09
N HIS A 7 -9.34 -21.55 -2.24
CA HIS A 7 -8.77 -20.21 -2.43
C HIS A 7 -9.41 -19.19 -1.48
N ILE A 8 -10.74 -19.21 -1.33
CA ILE A 8 -11.46 -18.34 -0.40
C ILE A 8 -11.05 -18.61 1.05
N ALA A 9 -11.01 -19.88 1.46
CA ALA A 9 -10.60 -20.25 2.81
C ALA A 9 -9.16 -19.81 3.12
N PHE A 10 -8.25 -19.98 2.17
CA PHE A 10 -6.86 -19.55 2.30
C PHE A 10 -6.73 -18.02 2.39
N GLY A 11 -7.47 -17.27 1.57
CA GLY A 11 -7.47 -15.81 1.66
C GLY A 11 -8.08 -15.28 2.95
N LEU A 12 -9.15 -15.91 3.46
CA LEU A 12 -9.70 -15.57 4.78
C LEU A 12 -8.70 -15.87 5.91
N PHE A 13 -7.96 -16.97 5.81
CA PHE A 13 -6.85 -17.26 6.71
C PHE A 13 -5.76 -16.18 6.61
N GLY A 14 -5.36 -15.78 5.41
CA GLY A 14 -4.42 -14.68 5.17
C GLY A 14 -4.85 -13.39 5.85
N LEU A 15 -6.10 -12.94 5.60
CA LEU A 15 -6.67 -11.75 6.23
C LEU A 15 -6.70 -11.85 7.76
N PHE A 16 -7.09 -13.01 8.30
CA PHE A 16 -7.09 -13.25 9.74
C PHE A 16 -5.68 -13.09 10.34
N VAL A 17 -4.66 -13.67 9.71
CA VAL A 17 -3.27 -13.56 10.17
C VAL A 17 -2.76 -12.13 10.07
N LEU A 18 -3.07 -11.38 9.00
CA LEU A 18 -2.70 -9.97 8.88
C LEU A 18 -3.32 -9.11 9.99
N VAL A 19 -4.60 -9.32 10.30
CA VAL A 19 -5.28 -8.68 11.43
C VAL A 19 -4.65 -9.08 12.76
N LEU A 20 -4.26 -10.35 12.91
CA LEU A 20 -3.59 -10.84 14.12
C LEU A 20 -2.20 -10.20 14.30
N ILE A 21 -1.45 -9.99 13.21
CA ILE A 21 -0.17 -9.27 13.24
C ILE A 21 -0.42 -7.84 13.72
N ALA A 22 -1.37 -7.12 13.13
CA ALA A 22 -1.72 -5.76 13.56
C ALA A 22 -2.13 -5.72 15.05
N TYR A 23 -2.95 -6.69 15.47
CA TYR A 23 -3.39 -6.82 16.85
C TYR A 23 -2.24 -7.11 17.82
N ALA A 24 -1.26 -7.92 17.42
CA ALA A 24 -0.08 -8.22 18.22
C ALA A 24 0.73 -6.96 18.53
N PHE A 25 0.82 -6.03 17.57
CA PHE A 25 1.49 -4.73 17.69
C PHE A 25 0.59 -3.59 18.20
N SER A 26 -0.66 -3.89 18.59
CA SER A 26 -1.60 -2.90 19.12
C SER A 26 -1.14 -2.31 20.46
N ASN A 27 -1.27 -0.99 20.59
CA ASN A 27 -0.95 -0.29 21.83
C ASN A 27 -1.96 -0.56 22.96
N ASN A 28 -3.21 -0.86 22.61
CA ASN A 28 -4.27 -1.16 23.58
C ASN A 28 -5.26 -2.19 23.02
N LYS A 29 -4.92 -3.46 23.18
CA LYS A 29 -5.69 -4.61 22.69
C LYS A 29 -7.14 -4.68 23.16
N ARG A 30 -7.49 -4.03 24.29
CA ARG A 30 -8.86 -4.04 24.85
C ARG A 30 -9.78 -2.99 24.23
N SER A 31 -9.21 -1.94 23.64
CA SER A 31 -9.97 -0.81 23.07
C SER A 31 -10.19 -0.94 21.56
N VAL A 32 -9.78 -2.05 20.95
CA VAL A 32 -10.00 -2.31 19.52
C VAL A 32 -11.49 -2.46 19.24
N ASP A 33 -12.04 -1.60 18.38
CA ASP A 33 -13.43 -1.71 17.92
C ASP A 33 -13.54 -2.76 16.80
N TRP A 34 -13.89 -3.98 17.19
CA TRP A 34 -14.07 -5.09 16.25
C TRP A 34 -15.22 -4.90 15.27
N ARG A 35 -16.23 -4.07 15.59
CA ARG A 35 -17.30 -3.76 14.63
C ARG A 35 -16.73 -2.96 13.48
N LEU A 36 -15.93 -1.93 13.77
CA LEU A 36 -15.22 -1.14 12.76
C LEU A 36 -14.31 -2.03 11.91
N VAL A 37 -13.54 -2.93 12.54
CA VAL A 37 -12.64 -3.87 11.83
C VAL A 37 -13.42 -4.73 10.84
N ILE A 38 -14.50 -5.38 11.30
CA ILE A 38 -15.32 -6.24 10.45
C ILE A 38 -15.98 -5.43 9.33
N THR A 39 -16.58 -4.28 9.64
CA THR A 39 -17.22 -3.42 8.64
C THR A 39 -16.22 -2.95 7.58
N GLY A 40 -15.00 -2.57 7.96
CA GLY A 40 -13.97 -2.15 7.01
C GLY A 40 -13.48 -3.29 6.10
N ILE A 41 -13.34 -4.52 6.63
CA ILE A 41 -13.01 -5.70 5.81
C ILE A 41 -14.16 -6.04 4.87
N SER A 42 -15.40 -6.03 5.36
CA SER A 42 -16.59 -6.26 4.53
C SER A 42 -16.73 -5.22 3.41
N LEU A 43 -16.43 -3.94 3.70
CA LEU A 43 -16.46 -2.88 2.69
C LEU A 43 -15.41 -3.12 1.59
N GLN A 44 -14.20 -3.55 1.96
CA GLN A 44 -13.16 -3.91 0.98
C GLN A 44 -13.58 -5.08 0.10
N ILE A 45 -14.07 -6.18 0.70
CA ILE A 45 -14.50 -7.37 -0.05
C ILE A 45 -15.67 -7.03 -0.98
N GLY A 46 -16.67 -6.28 -0.48
CA GLY A 46 -17.83 -5.87 -1.28
C GLY A 46 -17.43 -4.99 -2.47
N PHE A 47 -16.59 -3.98 -2.23
CA PHE A 47 -16.08 -3.12 -3.30
C PHE A 47 -15.22 -3.90 -4.31
N ALA A 48 -14.30 -4.74 -3.83
CA ALA A 48 -13.44 -5.53 -4.71
C ALA A 48 -14.26 -6.52 -5.55
N THR A 49 -15.28 -7.13 -4.97
CA THR A 49 -16.22 -8.03 -5.69
C THR A 49 -16.96 -7.25 -6.78
N ALA A 50 -17.48 -6.07 -6.47
CA ALA A 50 -18.17 -5.21 -7.43
C ALA A 50 -17.28 -4.83 -8.62
N VAL A 51 -16.02 -4.48 -8.36
CA VAL A 51 -15.11 -3.95 -9.38
C VAL A 51 -14.38 -5.03 -10.16
N LEU A 52 -13.88 -6.06 -9.49
CA LEU A 52 -13.00 -7.07 -10.09
C LEU A 52 -13.77 -8.24 -10.72
N LEU A 53 -14.93 -8.61 -10.18
CA LEU A 53 -15.74 -9.70 -10.74
C LEU A 53 -16.82 -9.24 -11.73
N GLY A 54 -17.07 -7.92 -11.84
CA GLY A 54 -18.15 -7.38 -12.69
C GLY A 54 -18.14 -7.88 -14.13
N GLY A 55 -17.01 -7.75 -14.84
CA GLY A 55 -16.91 -8.20 -16.24
C GLY A 55 -16.97 -9.72 -16.42
N ARG A 56 -16.55 -10.51 -15.42
CA ARG A 56 -16.65 -11.98 -15.45
C ARG A 56 -18.10 -12.45 -15.27
N ILE A 57 -18.86 -11.77 -14.42
CA ILE A 57 -20.28 -12.06 -14.21
C ILE A 57 -21.09 -11.67 -15.45
N GLU A 58 -20.75 -10.57 -16.12
CA GLU A 58 -21.40 -10.14 -17.35
C GLU A 58 -21.26 -11.16 -18.48
N THR A 59 -20.04 -11.66 -18.70
CA THR A 59 -19.72 -12.68 -19.71
C THR A 59 -20.37 -14.02 -19.39
N GLY A 60 -20.33 -14.48 -18.14
CA GLY A 60 -21.02 -15.70 -17.73
C GLY A 60 -22.55 -15.62 -17.87
N LEU A 61 -23.16 -14.45 -17.61
CA LEU A 61 -24.58 -14.22 -17.86
C LEU A 61 -24.92 -14.15 -19.36
N ALA A 62 -23.98 -13.68 -20.19
CA ALA A 62 -24.12 -13.65 -21.65
C ALA A 62 -24.23 -15.05 -22.25
N GLU A 63 -23.40 -15.97 -21.78
CA GLU A 63 -23.42 -17.37 -22.22
C GLU A 63 -24.72 -18.09 -21.81
N LEU A 64 -25.28 -17.76 -20.65
CA LEU A 64 -26.52 -18.37 -20.13
C LEU A 64 -27.79 -17.81 -20.78
N ALA A 65 -27.79 -16.55 -21.25
CA ALA A 65 -28.97 -15.89 -21.81
C ALA A 65 -28.64 -14.98 -23.02
N PRO A 66 -28.19 -15.55 -24.15
CA PRO A 66 -27.74 -14.79 -25.32
C PRO A 66 -28.83 -13.91 -25.98
N ILE A 67 -30.11 -14.26 -25.82
CA ILE A 67 -31.25 -13.52 -26.39
C ILE A 67 -31.54 -12.22 -25.60
N VAL A 68 -31.03 -12.11 -24.37
CA VAL A 68 -31.32 -11.02 -23.42
C VAL A 68 -30.17 -10.01 -23.37
N HIS A 69 -29.06 -10.28 -24.07
CA HIS A 69 -27.82 -9.54 -23.94
C HIS A 69 -27.79 -8.31 -24.86
N THR A 70 -28.34 -7.20 -24.36
CA THR A 70 -27.96 -5.85 -24.78
C THR A 70 -27.71 -5.03 -23.52
N GLU A 71 -26.67 -4.19 -23.50
CA GLU A 71 -26.31 -3.37 -22.32
C GLU A 71 -27.48 -2.53 -21.79
N TRP A 72 -28.43 -2.18 -22.67
CA TRP A 72 -29.64 -1.45 -22.34
C TRP A 72 -30.70 -2.27 -21.58
N TYR A 73 -30.79 -3.59 -21.83
CA TYR A 73 -31.85 -4.43 -21.27
C TYR A 73 -31.73 -4.59 -19.75
N TRP A 74 -30.52 -4.76 -19.22
CA TRP A 74 -30.28 -4.88 -17.78
C TRP A 74 -30.53 -3.57 -17.02
N PHE A 75 -30.18 -2.44 -17.62
CA PHE A 75 -30.50 -1.13 -17.08
C PHE A 75 -32.03 -0.89 -17.04
N VAL A 76 -32.73 -1.19 -18.13
CA VAL A 76 -34.18 -1.01 -18.26
C VAL A 76 -34.97 -1.97 -17.37
N THR A 77 -34.59 -3.25 -17.29
CA THR A 77 -35.26 -4.22 -16.39
C THR A 77 -35.04 -3.87 -14.93
N ARG A 78 -33.88 -3.33 -14.53
CA ARG A 78 -33.64 -2.89 -13.15
C ARG A 78 -34.32 -1.58 -12.81
N LEU A 79 -34.29 -0.60 -13.70
CA LEU A 79 -35.05 0.63 -13.53
C LEU A 79 -36.55 0.29 -13.42
N ALA A 80 -37.04 -0.66 -14.23
CA ALA A 80 -38.40 -1.16 -14.13
C ALA A 80 -38.67 -1.89 -12.80
N VAL A 81 -37.80 -2.79 -12.32
CA VAL A 81 -37.99 -3.48 -11.03
C VAL A 81 -37.90 -2.50 -9.85
N PHE A 82 -36.96 -1.55 -9.87
CA PHE A 82 -36.82 -0.52 -8.84
C PHE A 82 -38.04 0.42 -8.80
N LEU A 83 -38.51 0.88 -9.97
CA LEU A 83 -39.69 1.75 -10.09
C LEU A 83 -41.02 1.01 -9.85
N LEU A 84 -41.12 -0.29 -10.16
CA LEU A 84 -42.34 -1.08 -9.97
C LEU A 84 -42.46 -1.68 -8.57
N VAL A 85 -41.34 -1.95 -7.88
CA VAL A 85 -41.33 -2.65 -6.59
C VAL A 85 -40.92 -1.75 -5.43
N ALA A 86 -39.81 -1.01 -5.55
CA ALA A 86 -39.27 -0.26 -4.40
C ALA A 86 -39.97 1.09 -4.17
N PHE A 87 -40.31 1.80 -5.26
CA PHE A 87 -40.95 3.12 -5.17
C PHE A 87 -42.42 3.05 -4.70
N PRO A 88 -43.28 2.16 -5.21
CA PRO A 88 -44.67 2.04 -4.75
C PRO A 88 -44.74 1.40 -3.37
N ALA A 89 -43.89 0.41 -3.06
CA ALA A 89 -43.90 -0.25 -1.75
C ALA A 89 -43.48 0.69 -0.62
N SER A 90 -42.48 1.56 -0.82
CA SER A 90 -42.07 2.54 0.21
C SER A 90 -43.13 3.62 0.44
N TRP A 91 -43.78 4.10 -0.63
CA TRP A 91 -44.84 5.10 -0.56
C TRP A 91 -46.13 4.55 0.07
N ILE A 92 -46.55 3.33 -0.32
CA ILE A 92 -47.73 2.64 0.23
C ILE A 92 -47.52 2.26 1.70
N VAL A 93 -46.31 1.80 2.08
CA VAL A 93 -46.01 1.43 3.46
C VAL A 93 -45.92 2.66 4.39
N GLY A 94 -45.46 3.80 3.88
CA GLY A 94 -45.48 5.07 4.60
C GLY A 94 -46.89 5.62 4.90
N GLN A 95 -47.90 5.20 4.13
CA GLN A 95 -49.29 5.62 4.30
C GLN A 95 -50.03 4.81 5.38
N PHE A 96 -49.56 3.61 5.76
CA PHE A 96 -50.38 2.63 6.50
C PHE A 96 -49.88 2.17 7.89
N LEU A 97 -48.67 2.49 8.36
CA LEU A 97 -48.13 1.84 9.57
C LEU A 97 -47.57 2.81 10.62
N ARG A 98 -48.27 2.89 11.77
CA ARG A 98 -47.86 3.61 13.01
C ARG A 98 -47.05 2.75 14.00
N ASP A 99 -46.72 1.50 13.65
CA ASP A 99 -46.11 0.53 14.56
C ASP A 99 -44.60 0.36 14.29
N GLU A 100 -43.78 0.69 15.29
CA GLU A 100 -42.31 0.72 15.24
C GLU A 100 -41.70 -0.67 14.96
N GLN A 101 -42.34 -1.75 15.42
CA GLN A 101 -41.88 -3.12 15.15
C GLN A 101 -42.08 -3.53 13.69
N ARG A 102 -43.20 -3.11 13.07
CA ARG A 102 -43.44 -3.33 11.64
C ARG A 102 -42.49 -2.53 10.77
N MET A 103 -42.17 -1.29 11.16
CA MET A 103 -41.17 -0.46 10.48
C MET A 103 -39.77 -1.09 10.50
N ALA A 104 -39.39 -1.78 11.57
CA ALA A 104 -38.12 -2.52 11.62
C ALA A 104 -38.10 -3.70 10.62
N LYS A 105 -39.20 -4.44 10.48
CA LYS A 105 -39.32 -5.52 9.47
C LYS A 105 -39.31 -4.96 8.04
N VAL A 106 -40.04 -3.89 7.79
CA VAL A 106 -40.05 -3.19 6.49
C VAL A 106 -38.65 -2.69 6.13
N ARG A 107 -37.93 -2.05 7.07
CA ARG A 107 -36.54 -1.63 6.87
C ARG A 107 -35.64 -2.80 6.49
N LYS A 108 -35.78 -3.96 7.14
CA LYS A 108 -35.03 -5.17 6.79
C LYS A 108 -35.33 -5.66 5.38
N VAL A 109 -36.60 -5.68 4.97
CA VAL A 109 -37.00 -6.06 3.60
C VAL A 109 -36.46 -5.06 2.58
N LEU A 110 -36.55 -3.76 2.84
CA LEU A 110 -36.00 -2.72 1.95
C LEU A 110 -34.47 -2.85 1.82
N LEU A 111 -33.77 -3.11 2.93
CA LEU A 111 -32.34 -3.36 2.94
C LEU A 111 -31.95 -4.64 2.18
N MET A 112 -32.77 -5.70 2.27
CA MET A 112 -32.57 -6.92 1.47
C MET A 112 -32.76 -6.67 -0.03
N LEU A 113 -33.78 -5.90 -0.41
CA LEU A 113 -34.02 -5.52 -1.81
C LEU A 113 -32.89 -4.63 -2.35
N LEU A 114 -32.40 -3.67 -1.56
CA LEU A 114 -31.24 -2.85 -1.89
C LEU A 114 -29.95 -3.67 -2.01
N ALA A 115 -29.72 -4.63 -1.10
CA ALA A 115 -28.57 -5.51 -1.17
C ALA A 115 -28.64 -6.42 -2.41
N LEU A 116 -29.83 -6.92 -2.76
CA LEU A 116 -30.05 -7.72 -3.96
C LEU A 116 -29.80 -6.88 -5.22
N ASP A 117 -30.31 -5.65 -5.28
CA ASP A 117 -30.06 -4.73 -6.39
C ASP A 117 -28.57 -4.38 -6.53
N ALA A 118 -27.86 -4.17 -5.43
CA ALA A 118 -26.42 -3.95 -5.42
C ALA A 118 -25.61 -5.16 -5.93
N VAL A 119 -26.03 -6.38 -5.56
CA VAL A 119 -25.42 -7.62 -6.09
C VAL A 119 -25.69 -7.76 -7.58
N LEU A 120 -26.91 -7.44 -8.02
CA LEU A 120 -27.20 -7.41 -9.45
C LEU A 120 -26.35 -6.33 -10.12
N ALA A 121 -26.10 -5.17 -9.52
CA ALA A 121 -25.28 -4.07 -10.06
C ALA A 121 -23.78 -4.36 -10.25
N ILE A 122 -23.28 -5.53 -9.84
CA ILE A 122 -21.86 -5.90 -9.97
C ILE A 122 -21.31 -5.78 -11.41
N PRO A 123 -21.98 -6.26 -12.49
CA PRO A 123 -21.50 -6.08 -13.87
C PRO A 123 -21.31 -4.61 -14.26
N LEU A 124 -22.27 -3.75 -13.90
CA LEU A 124 -22.21 -2.32 -14.16
C LEU A 124 -20.99 -1.68 -13.47
N TYR A 125 -20.74 -2.03 -12.22
CA TYR A 125 -19.57 -1.51 -11.49
C TYR A 125 -18.26 -1.96 -12.13
N GLY A 126 -18.16 -3.21 -12.59
CA GLY A 126 -17.03 -3.69 -13.37
C GLY A 126 -16.82 -2.87 -14.64
N ALA A 127 -17.87 -2.70 -15.45
CA ALA A 127 -17.83 -1.97 -16.71
C ALA A 127 -17.44 -0.49 -16.54
N ILE A 128 -17.89 0.16 -15.45
CA ILE A 128 -17.46 1.52 -15.09
C ILE A 128 -15.95 1.54 -14.86
N PHE A 129 -15.41 0.61 -14.07
CA PHE A 129 -13.97 0.56 -13.78
C PHE A 129 -13.13 0.14 -14.99
N ASP A 130 -13.65 -0.71 -15.87
CA ASP A 130 -13.01 -1.02 -17.15
C ASP A 130 -12.93 0.23 -18.04
N SER A 131 -14.00 1.03 -18.04
CA SER A 131 -14.05 2.31 -18.77
C SER A 131 -13.13 3.35 -18.16
N LEU A 132 -13.04 3.42 -16.83
CA LEU A 132 -12.06 4.27 -16.13
C LEU A 132 -10.62 3.85 -16.46
N GLY A 133 -10.33 2.54 -16.48
CA GLY A 133 -9.02 2.02 -16.86
C GLY A 133 -8.63 2.38 -18.29
N ARG A 134 -9.55 2.21 -19.26
CA ARG A 134 -9.33 2.64 -20.66
C ARG A 134 -9.18 4.16 -20.79
N GLY A 135 -10.04 4.93 -20.10
CA GLY A 135 -9.96 6.39 -20.07
C GLY A 135 -8.63 6.86 -19.49
N PHE A 136 -8.12 6.18 -18.47
CA PHE A 136 -6.81 6.45 -17.89
C PHE A 136 -5.68 6.21 -18.88
N VAL A 137 -5.71 5.12 -19.66
CA VAL A 137 -4.73 4.87 -20.73
C VAL A 137 -4.80 5.96 -21.80
N HIS A 138 -6.01 6.39 -22.18
CA HIS A 138 -6.17 7.48 -23.14
C HIS A 138 -5.60 8.81 -22.62
N LEU A 139 -5.69 9.09 -21.31
CA LEU A 139 -5.02 10.25 -20.71
C LEU A 139 -3.50 10.18 -20.85
N LEU A 140 -2.90 8.99 -20.84
CA LEU A 140 -1.45 8.82 -21.07
C LEU A 140 -1.05 9.18 -22.50
N GLU A 141 -1.95 9.03 -23.47
CA GLU A 141 -1.70 9.42 -24.86
C GLU A 141 -1.61 10.94 -25.01
N PHE A 142 -2.40 11.73 -24.28
CA PHE A 142 -2.26 13.19 -24.26
C PHE A 142 -0.91 13.63 -23.67
N ASN A 143 -0.43 12.95 -22.62
CA ASN A 143 0.91 13.18 -22.09
C ASN A 143 2.00 12.91 -23.14
N LYS A 144 1.79 11.93 -24.03
CA LYS A 144 2.73 11.61 -25.10
C LYS A 144 2.91 12.78 -26.06
N VAL A 145 1.84 13.51 -26.40
CA VAL A 145 1.92 14.71 -27.27
C VAL A 145 2.86 15.76 -26.68
N GLY A 146 2.70 16.08 -25.39
CA GLY A 146 3.56 17.04 -24.69
C GLY A 146 5.01 16.55 -24.56
N SER A 147 5.18 15.25 -24.28
CA SER A 147 6.50 14.63 -24.17
C SER A 147 7.23 14.61 -25.52
N GLU A 148 6.55 14.29 -26.62
CA GLU A 148 7.09 14.27 -27.99
C GLU A 148 7.51 15.67 -28.44
N PHE A 149 6.77 16.70 -28.04
CA PHE A 149 7.17 18.09 -28.29
C PHE A 149 8.50 18.46 -27.59
N ILE A 150 8.70 18.04 -26.33
CA ILE A 150 9.89 18.40 -25.54
C ILE A 150 11.10 17.52 -25.89
N PHE A 151 10.91 16.20 -26.01
CA PHE A 151 12.00 15.22 -26.10
C PHE A 151 12.15 14.62 -27.50
N GLY A 152 11.20 14.84 -28.41
CA GLY A 152 11.26 14.37 -29.79
C GLY A 152 11.46 12.85 -29.89
N LYS A 153 12.43 12.45 -30.71
CA LYS A 153 12.73 11.04 -31.00
C LYS A 153 13.26 10.25 -29.79
N LEU A 154 13.66 10.89 -28.70
CA LEU A 154 14.15 10.20 -27.49
C LEU A 154 13.07 9.35 -26.80
N LEU A 155 11.81 9.52 -27.17
CA LEU A 155 10.70 8.68 -26.70
C LEU A 155 10.51 7.40 -27.52
N ASP A 156 11.13 7.30 -28.70
CA ASP A 156 10.99 6.15 -29.57
C ASP A 156 11.72 4.93 -28.99
N ALA A 157 10.94 4.06 -28.36
CA ALA A 157 11.43 2.83 -27.75
C ALA A 157 12.03 1.85 -28.78
N SER A 158 11.65 1.94 -30.05
CA SER A 158 12.24 1.10 -31.10
C SER A 158 13.65 1.55 -31.48
N ALA A 159 13.93 2.85 -31.37
CA ALA A 159 15.23 3.43 -31.70
C ALA A 159 16.19 3.42 -30.49
N PHE A 160 15.71 3.76 -29.29
CA PHE A 160 16.55 3.99 -28.11
C PHE A 160 16.29 3.04 -26.94
N GLY A 161 15.32 2.14 -27.06
CA GLY A 161 14.84 1.34 -25.94
C GLY A 161 13.97 2.15 -24.96
N PHE A 162 13.54 1.50 -23.89
CA PHE A 162 12.73 2.14 -22.85
C PHE A 162 13.63 3.06 -21.99
N ILE A 163 13.53 4.39 -22.18
CA ILE A 163 14.26 5.36 -21.36
C ILE A 163 13.33 5.91 -20.28
N PHE A 164 13.54 5.43 -19.06
CA PHE A 164 12.77 5.79 -17.88
C PHE A 164 12.57 7.31 -17.71
N ALA A 165 13.66 8.09 -17.81
CA ALA A 165 13.64 9.52 -17.57
C ALA A 165 12.73 10.30 -18.52
N PHE A 166 12.58 9.85 -19.77
CA PHE A 166 11.75 10.52 -20.77
C PHE A 166 10.35 9.92 -20.89
N GLN A 167 10.19 8.63 -20.61
CA GLN A 167 8.90 7.95 -20.78
C GLN A 167 8.03 7.97 -19.53
N VAL A 168 8.62 8.14 -18.34
CA VAL A 168 7.89 8.02 -17.06
C VAL A 168 7.82 9.33 -16.29
N LEU A 169 8.93 10.06 -16.18
CA LEU A 169 8.94 11.31 -15.39
C LEU A 169 8.01 12.41 -15.93
N PRO A 170 7.87 12.63 -17.26
CA PRO A 170 6.94 13.64 -17.77
C PRO A 170 5.47 13.34 -17.42
N THR A 171 5.12 12.07 -17.30
CA THR A 171 3.78 11.64 -16.87
C THR A 171 3.45 12.14 -15.46
N ILE A 172 4.43 12.15 -14.53
CA ILE A 172 4.26 12.70 -13.18
C ILE A 172 3.91 14.20 -13.26
N ILE A 173 4.61 14.95 -14.13
CA ILE A 173 4.41 16.39 -14.33
C ILE A 173 3.01 16.66 -14.89
N PHE A 174 2.62 15.94 -15.94
CA PHE A 174 1.31 16.07 -16.58
C PHE A 174 0.16 15.80 -15.60
N PHE A 175 0.23 14.69 -14.85
CA PHE A 175 -0.81 14.36 -13.89
C PHE A 175 -0.83 15.32 -12.71
N ALA A 176 0.30 15.86 -12.24
CA ALA A 176 0.30 16.89 -11.20
C ALA A 176 -0.39 18.19 -11.67
N ALA A 177 -0.15 18.61 -12.93
CA ALA A 177 -0.89 19.71 -13.56
C ALA A 177 -2.40 19.41 -13.67
N LEU A 178 -2.77 18.22 -14.15
CA LEU A 178 -4.17 17.81 -14.27
C LEU A 178 -4.86 17.80 -12.90
N MET A 179 -4.21 17.25 -11.88
CA MET A 179 -4.74 17.24 -10.52
C MET A 179 -4.89 18.67 -9.98
N GLY A 180 -3.91 19.56 -10.20
CA GLY A 180 -4.02 20.98 -9.86
C GLY A 180 -5.26 21.63 -10.47
N VAL A 181 -5.54 21.37 -11.75
CA VAL A 181 -6.77 21.85 -12.43
C VAL A 181 -8.02 21.26 -11.80
N LEU A 182 -8.08 19.94 -11.56
CA LEU A 182 -9.27 19.29 -11.00
C LEU A 182 -9.56 19.74 -9.56
N TYR A 183 -8.53 20.07 -8.79
CA TYR A 183 -8.67 20.72 -7.48
C TYR A 183 -9.17 22.15 -7.62
N TYR A 184 -8.62 22.94 -8.53
CA TYR A 184 -9.08 24.32 -8.74
C TYR A 184 -10.57 24.37 -9.14
N LEU A 185 -11.01 23.44 -9.99
CA LEU A 185 -12.40 23.34 -10.47
C LEU A 185 -13.39 22.75 -9.44
N GLY A 186 -12.91 22.23 -8.31
CA GLY A 186 -13.79 21.66 -7.29
C GLY A 186 -14.16 20.18 -7.51
N VAL A 187 -13.67 19.54 -8.59
CA VAL A 187 -14.06 18.17 -8.97
C VAL A 187 -13.53 17.15 -7.95
N MET A 188 -12.25 17.27 -7.58
CA MET A 188 -11.63 16.36 -6.61
C MET A 188 -12.30 16.47 -5.24
N GLN A 189 -12.71 17.68 -4.85
CA GLN A 189 -13.39 17.92 -3.59
C GLN A 189 -14.72 17.19 -3.52
N GLN A 190 -15.49 17.17 -4.62
CA GLN A 190 -16.76 16.43 -4.64
C GLN A 190 -16.52 14.92 -4.53
N ILE A 191 -15.51 14.39 -5.25
CA ILE A 191 -15.16 12.97 -5.17
C ILE A 191 -14.75 12.60 -3.74
N VAL A 192 -13.79 13.33 -3.17
CA VAL A 192 -13.28 13.09 -1.81
C VAL A 192 -14.40 13.25 -0.78
N LYS A 193 -15.27 14.26 -0.90
CA LYS A 193 -16.41 14.47 -0.01
C LYS A 193 -17.41 13.33 -0.08
N GLY A 194 -17.71 12.83 -1.28
CA GLY A 194 -18.60 11.68 -1.48
C GLY A 194 -18.05 10.43 -0.81
N MET A 195 -16.77 10.12 -1.06
CA MET A 195 -16.10 8.97 -0.43
C MET A 195 -16.05 9.11 1.10
N THR A 196 -15.69 10.30 1.58
CA THR A 196 -15.61 10.58 3.02
C THR A 196 -16.97 10.42 3.68
N TRP A 197 -18.02 10.99 3.10
CA TRP A 197 -19.38 10.84 3.60
C TRP A 197 -19.80 9.36 3.67
N GLY A 198 -19.52 8.59 2.63
CA GLY A 198 -19.82 7.15 2.59
C GLY A 198 -19.11 6.38 3.70
N ILE A 199 -17.79 6.54 3.81
CA ILE A 199 -16.96 5.82 4.78
C ILE A 199 -17.26 6.26 6.21
N THR A 200 -17.35 7.57 6.49
CA THR A 200 -17.69 8.07 7.84
C THR A 200 -19.05 7.56 8.31
N LYS A 201 -20.04 7.47 7.41
CA LYS A 201 -21.38 7.00 7.76
C LYS A 201 -21.43 5.50 8.03
N VAL A 202 -20.69 4.70 7.25
CA VAL A 202 -20.68 3.25 7.36
C VAL A 202 -19.79 2.77 8.51
N MET A 203 -18.61 3.38 8.70
CA MET A 203 -17.62 2.93 9.68
C MET A 203 -17.64 3.70 11.02
N ASN A 204 -18.46 4.75 11.14
CA ASN A 204 -18.60 5.56 12.36
C ASN A 204 -17.25 6.14 12.87
N VAL A 205 -16.48 6.72 11.95
CA VAL A 205 -15.13 7.27 12.19
C VAL A 205 -15.12 8.80 12.14
N SER A 206 -13.99 9.41 12.52
CA SER A 206 -13.84 10.87 12.50
C SER A 206 -13.80 11.39 11.06
N GLY A 207 -14.41 12.56 10.83
CA GLY A 207 -14.47 13.16 9.50
C GLY A 207 -13.13 13.64 8.98
N ALA A 208 -12.29 14.22 9.84
CA ALA A 208 -10.96 14.70 9.48
C ALA A 208 -10.05 13.54 9.03
N GLU A 209 -9.87 12.51 9.86
CA GLU A 209 -9.03 11.36 9.48
C GLU A 209 -9.53 10.69 8.19
N THR A 210 -10.86 10.57 8.03
CA THR A 210 -11.44 9.93 6.84
C THR A 210 -11.27 10.82 5.60
N THR A 211 -11.37 12.14 5.74
CA THR A 211 -11.13 13.08 4.63
C THR A 211 -9.71 12.95 4.13
N SER A 212 -8.73 12.92 5.04
CA SER A 212 -7.33 12.73 4.66
C SER A 212 -7.11 11.38 3.99
N VAL A 213 -7.69 10.30 4.52
CA VAL A 213 -7.56 8.96 3.92
C VAL A 213 -8.18 8.91 2.52
N CYS A 214 -9.39 9.46 2.34
CA CYS A 214 -10.03 9.53 1.02
C CYS A 214 -9.28 10.43 0.04
N ALA A 215 -8.67 11.51 0.53
CA ALA A 215 -7.82 12.37 -0.29
C ALA A 215 -6.54 11.63 -0.72
N SER A 216 -5.93 10.84 0.16
CA SER A 216 -4.73 10.04 -0.14
C SER A 216 -4.93 9.02 -1.28
N VAL A 217 -6.17 8.66 -1.62
CA VAL A 217 -6.49 7.83 -2.79
C VAL A 217 -6.03 8.47 -4.11
N PHE A 218 -6.00 9.80 -4.17
CA PHE A 218 -5.73 10.55 -5.40
C PHE A 218 -4.48 11.42 -5.31
N ILE A 219 -4.19 11.97 -4.13
CA ILE A 219 -3.05 12.85 -3.89
C ILE A 219 -2.07 12.22 -2.89
N GLY A 220 -0.83 12.71 -2.90
CA GLY A 220 0.26 12.11 -2.13
C GLY A 220 0.14 12.30 -0.61
N GLN A 221 1.06 11.66 0.10
CA GLN A 221 1.10 11.64 1.57
C GLN A 221 1.36 13.01 2.22
N THR A 222 1.88 13.98 1.46
CA THR A 222 2.15 15.34 1.92
C THR A 222 1.03 16.31 1.61
N GLU A 223 0.25 16.06 0.55
CA GLU A 223 -0.83 16.92 0.11
C GLU A 223 -2.15 16.54 0.77
N ALA A 224 -2.42 15.25 0.98
CA ALA A 224 -3.68 14.80 1.58
C ALA A 224 -3.98 15.44 2.96
N PRO A 225 -2.99 15.60 3.86
CA PRO A 225 -3.18 16.27 5.14
C PRO A 225 -3.55 17.76 5.04
N LEU A 226 -3.29 18.43 3.91
CA LEU A 226 -3.69 19.83 3.70
C LEU A 226 -5.21 20.01 3.78
N THR A 227 -5.97 19.00 3.34
CA THR A 227 -7.44 18.99 3.37
C THR A 227 -8.03 19.05 4.78
N ILE A 228 -7.19 18.81 5.79
CA ILE A 228 -7.56 18.79 7.21
C ILE A 228 -6.58 19.58 8.09
N LYS A 229 -5.81 20.50 7.49
CA LYS A 229 -4.81 21.33 8.17
C LYS A 229 -5.30 21.96 9.49
N PRO A 230 -6.53 22.52 9.60
CA PRO A 230 -7.02 23.10 10.85
C PRO A 230 -7.15 22.11 12.03
N TYR A 231 -7.22 20.81 11.74
CA TYR A 231 -7.46 19.75 12.72
C TYR A 231 -6.17 19.03 13.15
N LEU A 232 -5.08 19.10 12.38
CA LEU A 232 -3.84 18.34 12.60
C LEU A 232 -3.22 18.58 14.00
N GLU A 233 -3.29 19.80 14.50
CA GLU A 233 -2.71 20.12 15.81
C GLU A 233 -3.52 19.52 16.97
N LYS A 234 -4.84 19.33 16.77
CA LYS A 234 -5.80 18.99 17.83
C LYS A 234 -6.30 17.54 17.78
N MET A 235 -6.03 16.82 16.69
CA MET A 235 -6.49 15.45 16.51
C MET A 235 -5.82 14.47 17.49
N THR A 236 -6.52 13.38 17.81
CA THR A 236 -6.02 12.35 18.71
C THR A 236 -4.81 11.61 18.14
N GLU A 237 -4.11 10.83 18.96
CA GLU A 237 -3.03 9.96 18.47
C GLU A 237 -3.54 8.90 17.48
N SER A 238 -4.78 8.43 17.66
CA SER A 238 -5.40 7.46 16.76
C SER A 238 -5.73 8.10 15.41
N GLU A 239 -6.30 9.32 15.40
CA GLU A 239 -6.53 10.09 14.17
C GLU A 239 -5.22 10.41 13.44
N LEU A 240 -4.17 10.83 14.16
CA LEU A 240 -2.86 11.09 13.56
C LEU A 240 -2.26 9.81 12.96
N MET A 241 -2.37 8.68 13.65
CA MET A 241 -1.93 7.38 13.13
C MET A 241 -2.69 7.00 11.86
N THR A 242 -4.01 7.23 11.80
CA THR A 242 -4.81 7.04 10.59
C THR A 242 -4.32 7.89 9.44
N VAL A 243 -4.00 9.17 9.67
CA VAL A 243 -3.46 10.08 8.64
C VAL A 243 -2.10 9.57 8.12
N MET A 244 -1.22 9.15 9.02
CA MET A 244 0.10 8.62 8.66
C MET A 244 0.01 7.32 7.85
N ILE A 245 -0.79 6.36 8.32
CA ILE A 245 -1.02 5.10 7.60
C ILE A 245 -1.71 5.38 6.27
N GLY A 246 -2.67 6.31 6.22
CA GLY A 246 -3.35 6.72 4.99
C GLY A 246 -2.37 7.23 3.94
N GLY A 247 -1.44 8.11 4.31
CA GLY A 247 -0.39 8.55 3.40
C GLY A 247 0.49 7.40 2.88
N MET A 248 0.76 6.38 3.70
CA MET A 248 1.64 5.25 3.34
C MET A 248 0.92 4.10 2.63
N ALA A 249 -0.38 3.94 2.82
CA ALA A 249 -1.16 2.85 2.25
C ALA A 249 -1.62 3.12 0.81
N HIS A 250 -1.47 4.36 0.33
CA HIS A 250 -1.93 4.79 -0.99
C HIS A 250 -0.77 5.28 -1.85
N ILE A 251 -1.05 5.49 -3.14
CA ILE A 251 -0.16 6.12 -4.11
C ILE A 251 -0.84 7.33 -4.72
N ALA A 252 -0.06 8.32 -5.13
CA ALA A 252 -0.58 9.50 -5.83
C ALA A 252 -0.94 9.17 -7.30
N GLY A 253 -1.94 9.86 -7.85
CA GLY A 253 -2.38 9.64 -9.25
C GLY A 253 -1.25 9.79 -10.28
N GLY A 254 -0.32 10.71 -10.05
CA GLY A 254 0.83 10.93 -10.96
C GLY A 254 1.82 9.76 -11.00
N VAL A 255 2.06 9.08 -9.87
CA VAL A 255 2.93 7.90 -9.86
C VAL A 255 2.17 6.62 -10.25
N LEU A 256 0.86 6.57 -10.03
CA LEU A 256 0.01 5.48 -10.53
C LEU A 256 0.15 5.33 -12.05
N ALA A 257 0.16 6.46 -12.76
CA ALA A 257 0.39 6.52 -14.20
C ALA A 257 1.73 5.89 -14.62
N ALA A 258 2.80 6.19 -13.87
CA ALA A 258 4.10 5.60 -14.08
C ALA A 258 4.09 4.07 -13.92
N TYR A 259 3.44 3.56 -12.88
CA TYR A 259 3.38 2.11 -12.63
C TYR A 259 2.52 1.38 -13.67
N VAL A 260 1.42 1.99 -14.13
CA VAL A 260 0.62 1.46 -15.24
C VAL A 260 1.47 1.31 -16.51
N GLY A 261 2.27 2.34 -16.84
CA GLY A 261 3.20 2.28 -17.98
C GLY A 261 4.26 1.19 -17.82
N LEU A 262 4.87 1.07 -16.63
CA LEU A 262 5.89 0.06 -16.33
C LEU A 262 5.35 -1.38 -16.42
N LEU A 263 4.16 -1.64 -15.87
CA LEU A 263 3.57 -2.98 -15.83
C LEU A 263 2.95 -3.38 -17.17
N GLY A 264 2.33 -2.42 -17.87
CA GLY A 264 1.70 -2.68 -19.16
C GLY A 264 2.68 -2.77 -20.33
N LYS A 265 3.95 -2.37 -20.16
CA LYS A 265 5.02 -2.47 -21.18
C LYS A 265 4.64 -1.94 -22.57
N GLY A 266 3.82 -0.89 -22.60
CA GLY A 266 3.34 -0.27 -23.84
C GLY A 266 2.19 -0.99 -24.55
N ASP A 267 1.69 -2.12 -24.02
CA ASP A 267 0.47 -2.77 -24.48
C ASP A 267 -0.76 -2.07 -23.86
N PRO A 268 -1.61 -1.37 -24.66
CA PRO A 268 -2.76 -0.64 -24.13
C PRO A 268 -3.74 -1.53 -23.36
N VAL A 269 -3.86 -2.81 -23.72
CA VAL A 269 -4.78 -3.75 -23.05
C VAL A 269 -4.27 -4.08 -21.66
N GLN A 270 -2.98 -4.40 -21.53
CA GLN A 270 -2.37 -4.65 -20.23
C GLN A 270 -2.31 -3.39 -19.37
N MET A 271 -2.05 -2.23 -19.97
CA MET A 271 -2.09 -0.95 -19.26
C MET A 271 -3.49 -0.68 -18.69
N ALA A 272 -4.55 -0.92 -19.46
CA ALA A 272 -5.93 -0.74 -18.98
C ALA A 272 -6.26 -1.72 -17.84
N MET A 273 -5.80 -2.97 -17.93
CA MET A 273 -5.95 -3.97 -16.88
C MET A 273 -5.25 -3.52 -15.59
N TYR A 274 -3.96 -3.15 -15.66
CA TYR A 274 -3.23 -2.67 -14.48
C TYR A 274 -3.78 -1.35 -13.94
N ALA A 275 -4.27 -0.44 -14.80
CA ALA A 275 -4.93 0.79 -14.37
C ALA A 275 -6.18 0.47 -13.55
N LYS A 276 -7.04 -0.45 -14.02
CA LYS A 276 -8.20 -0.92 -13.25
C LYS A 276 -7.80 -1.46 -11.88
N HIS A 277 -6.80 -2.34 -11.85
CA HIS A 277 -6.33 -2.96 -10.62
C HIS A 277 -5.73 -1.96 -9.63
N LEU A 278 -4.86 -1.05 -10.09
CA LEU A 278 -4.22 -0.05 -9.23
C LEU A 278 -5.23 1.00 -8.74
N LEU A 279 -6.19 1.43 -9.57
CA LEU A 279 -7.28 2.29 -9.14
C LEU A 279 -8.16 1.62 -8.07
N ALA A 280 -8.49 0.34 -8.27
CA ALA A 280 -9.23 -0.43 -7.27
C ALA A 280 -8.43 -0.58 -5.97
N ALA A 281 -7.12 -0.88 -6.07
CA ALA A 281 -6.22 -0.99 -4.92
C ALA A 281 -6.19 0.29 -4.09
N SER A 282 -6.06 1.45 -4.73
CA SER A 282 -6.06 2.75 -4.05
C SER A 282 -7.38 3.01 -3.31
N ILE A 283 -8.54 2.70 -3.90
CA ILE A 283 -9.82 2.91 -3.21
C ILE A 283 -10.02 1.90 -2.07
N MET A 284 -9.63 0.63 -2.26
CA MET A 284 -9.71 -0.41 -1.22
C MET A 284 -8.78 -0.11 -0.03
N ALA A 285 -7.67 0.59 -0.26
CA ALA A 285 -6.72 0.96 0.78
C ALA A 285 -7.31 1.95 1.80
N ALA A 286 -8.37 2.69 1.47
CA ALA A 286 -9.01 3.63 2.38
C ALA A 286 -9.67 2.93 3.61
N PRO A 287 -10.62 2.00 3.44
CA PRO A 287 -11.12 1.22 4.57
C PRO A 287 -10.06 0.32 5.19
N ALA A 288 -9.09 -0.20 4.43
CA ALA A 288 -7.97 -0.96 4.99
C ALA A 288 -7.19 -0.10 6.00
N THR A 289 -6.82 1.11 5.61
CA THR A 289 -6.13 2.10 6.46
C THR A 289 -6.85 2.30 7.78
N LEU A 290 -8.16 2.54 7.74
CA LEU A 290 -8.96 2.73 8.96
C LEU A 290 -8.94 1.48 9.85
N VAL A 291 -9.05 0.29 9.26
CA VAL A 291 -8.95 -0.98 10.00
C VAL A 291 -7.59 -1.10 10.70
N LEU A 292 -6.49 -0.97 9.96
CA LEU A 292 -5.15 -1.14 10.53
C LEU A 292 -4.81 -0.06 11.55
N ALA A 293 -5.14 1.20 11.27
CA ALA A 293 -4.89 2.31 12.18
C ALA A 293 -5.62 2.13 13.52
N LYS A 294 -6.91 1.76 13.46
CA LYS A 294 -7.73 1.56 14.66
C LYS A 294 -7.42 0.27 15.41
N ILE A 295 -6.72 -0.70 14.80
CA ILE A 295 -6.14 -1.83 15.52
C ILE A 295 -4.83 -1.42 16.19
N LEU A 296 -3.90 -0.79 15.47
CA LEU A 296 -2.56 -0.44 15.96
C LEU A 296 -2.62 0.60 17.08
N ILE A 297 -3.40 1.66 16.88
CA ILE A 297 -3.66 2.71 17.87
C ILE A 297 -5.18 2.94 17.94
N PRO A 298 -5.89 2.18 18.80
CA PRO A 298 -7.33 2.33 18.93
C PRO A 298 -7.73 3.71 19.48
N GLU A 299 -8.92 4.17 19.09
CA GLU A 299 -9.45 5.46 19.54
C GLU A 299 -9.85 5.37 21.02
N THR A 300 -9.24 6.20 21.86
CA THR A 300 -9.50 6.25 23.31
C THR A 300 -10.06 7.60 23.77
N ARG A 301 -9.96 8.62 22.90
CA ARG A 301 -10.45 9.98 23.16
C ARG A 301 -11.60 10.29 22.22
N GLU A 302 -12.38 11.33 22.54
CA GLU A 302 -13.46 11.78 21.66
C GLU A 302 -12.90 12.66 20.53
N PRO A 303 -13.07 12.28 19.25
CA PRO A 303 -12.61 13.09 18.12
C PRO A 303 -13.45 14.34 17.92
N LEU A 304 -12.81 15.45 17.54
CA LEU A 304 -13.48 16.74 17.31
C LEU A 304 -14.48 16.72 16.15
N THR A 305 -14.30 15.81 15.18
CA THR A 305 -15.09 15.78 13.94
C THR A 305 -15.85 14.47 13.75
N ARG A 306 -16.15 13.76 14.85
CA ARG A 306 -16.89 12.48 14.79
C ARG A 306 -18.23 12.67 14.07
N GLY A 307 -18.40 11.96 12.94
CA GLY A 307 -19.62 12.02 12.13
C GLY A 307 -19.86 13.32 11.35
N SER A 308 -18.92 14.27 11.34
CA SER A 308 -19.06 15.54 10.60
C SER A 308 -18.04 15.64 9.46
N VAL A 309 -18.47 16.03 8.26
CA VAL A 309 -17.57 16.23 7.11
C VAL A 309 -17.47 17.73 6.82
N ARG A 310 -16.39 18.36 7.29
CA ARG A 310 -16.00 19.70 6.87
C ARG A 310 -14.63 19.62 6.20
N ILE A 311 -14.66 19.66 4.87
CA ILE A 311 -13.44 19.78 4.07
C ILE A 311 -13.19 21.26 3.89
N GLU A 312 -12.08 21.74 4.43
CA GLU A 312 -11.57 23.08 4.13
C GLU A 312 -10.48 22.92 3.09
N VAL A 313 -10.68 23.49 1.90
CA VAL A 313 -9.66 23.52 0.86
C VAL A 313 -9.24 24.97 0.67
N GLU A 314 -8.03 25.30 1.08
CA GLU A 314 -7.39 26.56 0.73
C GLU A 314 -6.99 26.45 -0.76
N ASN A 315 -7.70 27.19 -1.64
CA ASN A 315 -7.31 27.29 -3.05
C ASN A 315 -6.41 28.53 -3.20
N HIS A 316 -5.14 28.30 -3.51
CA HIS A 316 -4.15 29.37 -3.63
C HIS A 316 -3.96 29.87 -5.06
N SER A 317 -4.57 29.22 -6.06
CA SER A 317 -4.42 29.61 -7.46
C SER A 317 -5.43 30.69 -7.86
N ALA A 318 -4.98 31.68 -8.62
CA ALA A 318 -5.80 32.79 -9.08
C ALA A 318 -6.78 32.39 -10.21
N ASN A 319 -6.40 31.42 -11.04
CA ASN A 319 -7.22 30.90 -12.12
C ASN A 319 -6.79 29.47 -12.51
N VAL A 320 -7.50 28.85 -13.45
CA VAL A 320 -7.24 27.46 -13.88
C VAL A 320 -5.86 27.27 -14.54
N ILE A 321 -5.35 28.31 -15.23
CA ILE A 321 -4.03 28.26 -15.87
C ILE A 321 -2.93 28.33 -14.80
N ASP A 322 -3.12 29.19 -13.80
CA ASP A 322 -2.23 29.26 -12.63
C ASP A 322 -2.22 27.93 -11.85
N ALA A 323 -3.39 27.29 -11.68
CA ALA A 323 -3.48 25.97 -11.06
C ALA A 323 -2.74 24.88 -11.87
N ALA A 324 -2.86 24.90 -13.19
CA ALA A 324 -2.13 23.99 -14.07
C ALA A 324 -0.61 24.23 -14.00
N ALA A 325 -0.17 25.49 -14.04
CA ALA A 325 1.24 25.87 -13.99
C ALA A 325 1.87 25.53 -12.63
N SER A 326 1.19 25.83 -11.53
CA SER A 326 1.61 25.47 -10.17
C SER A 326 1.69 23.95 -10.02
N GLY A 327 0.66 23.23 -10.48
CA GLY A 327 0.65 21.75 -10.48
C GLY A 327 1.79 21.15 -11.30
N ALA A 328 2.10 21.70 -12.48
CA ALA A 328 3.26 21.28 -13.26
C ALA A 328 4.59 21.55 -12.53
N GLY A 329 4.71 22.69 -11.86
CA GLY A 329 5.90 23.03 -11.06
C GLY A 329 6.13 22.08 -9.89
N ASP A 330 5.07 21.71 -9.17
CA ASP A 330 5.13 20.72 -8.10
C ASP A 330 5.40 19.31 -8.65
N GLY A 331 4.78 18.97 -9.78
CA GLY A 331 5.06 17.74 -10.52
C GLY A 331 6.51 17.62 -10.97
N LEU A 332 7.13 18.71 -11.42
CA LEU A 332 8.55 18.72 -11.82
C LEU A 332 9.47 18.45 -10.63
N LYS A 333 9.23 19.11 -9.47
CA LYS A 333 9.99 18.83 -8.25
C LYS A 333 9.84 17.37 -7.84
N LEU A 334 8.62 16.83 -7.86
CA LEU A 334 8.35 15.43 -7.57
C LEU A 334 9.09 14.50 -8.54
N ALA A 335 9.02 14.76 -9.84
CA ALA A 335 9.69 13.98 -10.88
C ALA A 335 11.22 13.97 -10.73
N LEU A 336 11.82 15.14 -10.44
CA LEU A 336 13.26 15.25 -10.17
C LEU A 336 13.66 14.51 -8.90
N ASN A 337 12.87 14.63 -7.83
CA ASN A 337 13.10 13.91 -6.59
C ASN A 337 13.04 12.40 -6.82
N VAL A 338 12.04 11.90 -7.57
CA VAL A 338 11.93 10.49 -7.94
C VAL A 338 13.13 10.04 -8.77
N GLY A 339 13.51 10.79 -9.82
CA GLY A 339 14.67 10.45 -10.66
C GLY A 339 15.98 10.40 -9.87
N ALA A 340 16.25 11.40 -9.04
CA ALA A 340 17.44 11.46 -8.19
C ALA A 340 17.45 10.33 -7.15
N MET A 341 16.30 10.07 -6.52
CA MET A 341 16.11 8.99 -5.55
C MET A 341 16.38 7.62 -6.17
N LEU A 342 15.83 7.33 -7.34
CA LEU A 342 16.02 6.06 -8.05
C LEU A 342 17.49 5.84 -8.43
N LEU A 343 18.14 6.86 -9.00
CA LEU A 343 19.55 6.80 -9.35
C LEU A 343 20.39 6.47 -8.11
N ALA A 344 20.18 7.18 -7.00
CA ALA A 344 20.92 6.98 -5.78
C ALA A 344 20.66 5.58 -5.17
N PHE A 345 19.40 5.16 -5.04
CA PHE A 345 19.09 3.88 -4.39
C PHE A 345 19.48 2.67 -5.24
N ILE A 346 19.28 2.69 -6.55
CA ILE A 346 19.74 1.59 -7.42
C ILE A 346 21.27 1.44 -7.31
N ALA A 347 22.01 2.55 -7.29
CA ALA A 347 23.46 2.53 -7.08
C ALA A 347 23.84 1.99 -5.69
N LEU A 348 23.14 2.40 -4.63
CA LEU A 348 23.37 1.91 -3.27
C LEU A 348 23.05 0.42 -3.14
N ILE A 349 21.98 -0.06 -3.76
CA ILE A 349 21.67 -1.50 -3.85
C ILE A 349 22.81 -2.25 -4.54
N ALA A 350 23.34 -1.72 -5.64
CA ALA A 350 24.46 -2.36 -6.33
C ALA A 350 25.71 -2.44 -5.43
N VAL A 351 25.99 -1.40 -4.65
CA VAL A 351 27.06 -1.38 -3.64
C VAL A 351 26.83 -2.43 -2.55
N LEU A 352 25.60 -2.55 -2.03
CA LEU A 352 25.25 -3.56 -1.03
C LEU A 352 25.27 -4.99 -1.60
N ASN A 353 24.89 -5.14 -2.87
CA ASN A 353 24.86 -6.42 -3.56
C ASN A 353 26.24 -6.91 -3.97
N ALA A 354 27.21 -6.03 -4.22
CA ALA A 354 28.57 -6.42 -4.59
C ALA A 354 29.22 -7.42 -3.60
N PRO A 355 29.30 -7.14 -2.28
CA PRO A 355 29.85 -8.09 -1.32
C PRO A 355 28.98 -9.34 -1.15
N LEU A 356 27.65 -9.22 -1.26
CA LEU A 356 26.74 -10.37 -1.17
C LEU A 356 26.90 -11.32 -2.36
N LYS A 357 27.01 -10.78 -3.57
CA LYS A 357 27.27 -11.55 -4.80
C LYS A 357 28.62 -12.26 -4.73
N TRP A 358 29.64 -11.56 -4.22
CA TRP A 358 30.95 -12.16 -3.96
C TRP A 358 30.85 -13.31 -2.94
N LEU A 359 30.19 -13.11 -1.80
CA LEU A 359 29.94 -14.18 -0.82
C LEU A 359 29.16 -15.37 -1.43
N GLY A 360 28.26 -15.09 -2.37
CA GLY A 360 27.49 -16.08 -3.11
C GLY A 360 28.36 -17.03 -3.96
N THR A 361 29.50 -16.55 -4.48
CA THR A 361 30.40 -17.34 -5.34
C THR A 361 31.54 -18.02 -4.59
N VAL A 362 31.74 -17.70 -3.31
CA VAL A 362 32.73 -18.38 -2.47
C VAL A 362 32.34 -19.84 -2.28
N THR A 363 33.28 -20.76 -2.54
CA THR A 363 33.17 -22.17 -2.20
C THR A 363 33.50 -22.39 -0.72
N TRP A 364 32.55 -22.93 0.03
CA TRP A 364 32.70 -23.08 1.47
C TRP A 364 33.37 -24.43 1.78
N SER A 365 34.67 -24.40 2.10
CA SER A 365 35.38 -25.60 2.55
C SER A 365 35.08 -25.91 4.02
N GLY A 366 35.10 -27.20 4.40
CA GLY A 366 34.83 -27.64 5.79
C GLY A 366 35.72 -26.99 6.86
N LYS A 367 36.94 -26.55 6.52
CA LYS A 367 37.82 -25.81 7.44
C LYS A 367 37.33 -24.39 7.72
N LEU A 368 36.77 -23.72 6.71
CA LEU A 368 36.23 -22.36 6.84
C LEU A 368 34.93 -22.36 7.66
N VAL A 369 34.11 -23.40 7.51
CA VAL A 369 32.90 -23.64 8.32
C VAL A 369 33.24 -23.80 9.80
N ALA A 370 34.26 -24.61 10.10
CA ALA A 370 34.73 -24.81 11.47
C ALA A 370 35.25 -23.50 12.09
N LEU A 371 36.00 -22.70 11.33
CA LEU A 371 36.51 -21.41 11.79
C LEU A 371 35.38 -20.40 12.11
N LEU A 372 34.36 -20.31 11.26
CA LEU A 372 33.20 -19.44 11.48
C LEU A 372 32.37 -19.89 12.67
N GLY A 373 32.19 -21.20 12.87
CA GLY A 373 31.53 -21.76 14.05
C GLY A 373 32.27 -21.38 15.33
N VAL A 374 33.59 -21.52 15.35
CA VAL A 374 34.43 -21.13 16.50
C VAL A 374 34.38 -19.62 16.75
N CYS A 375 34.50 -18.78 15.72
CA CYS A 375 34.34 -17.33 15.85
C CYS A 375 32.97 -16.93 16.40
N GLY A 376 31.89 -17.56 15.94
CA GLY A 376 30.54 -17.29 16.41
C GLY A 376 30.36 -17.60 17.90
N VAL A 377 30.88 -18.74 18.35
CA VAL A 377 30.89 -19.11 19.78
C VAL A 377 31.73 -18.13 20.60
N LEU A 378 32.93 -17.78 20.13
CA LEU A 378 33.81 -16.83 20.82
C LEU A 378 33.19 -15.44 20.95
N LEU A 379 32.51 -14.95 19.91
CA LEU A 379 31.79 -13.66 19.94
C LEU A 379 30.59 -13.70 20.87
N ALA A 380 29.86 -14.81 20.93
CA ALA A 380 28.77 -14.99 21.91
C ALA A 380 29.30 -15.00 23.35
N VAL A 381 30.43 -15.67 23.60
CA VAL A 381 31.13 -15.64 24.90
C VAL A 381 31.61 -14.23 25.23
N ALA A 382 32.21 -13.52 24.27
CA ALA A 382 32.65 -12.13 24.43
C ALA A 382 31.48 -11.19 24.73
N ALA A 383 30.31 -11.40 24.12
CA ALA A 383 29.10 -10.64 24.44
C ALA A 383 28.66 -10.85 25.90
N VAL A 384 28.63 -12.11 26.36
CA VAL A 384 28.32 -12.42 27.77
C VAL A 384 29.31 -11.72 28.71
N TYR A 385 30.58 -11.64 28.32
CA TYR A 385 31.62 -10.95 29.10
C TYR A 385 31.46 -9.42 29.05
N ALA A 386 31.16 -8.84 27.89
CA ALA A 386 30.92 -7.41 27.71
C ALA A 386 29.73 -6.90 28.56
N ARG A 387 28.71 -7.74 28.74
CA ARG A 387 27.57 -7.45 29.64
C ARG A 387 27.98 -7.39 31.12
N ARG A 388 29.09 -8.01 31.50
CA ARG A 388 29.62 -8.02 32.87
C ARG A 388 30.67 -6.93 33.12
N LEU A 389 31.07 -6.18 32.10
CA LEU A 389 31.99 -5.06 32.29
C LEU A 389 31.27 -3.92 33.03
N PRO A 390 31.87 -3.33 34.08
CA PRO A 390 31.31 -2.15 34.73
C PRO A 390 31.19 -1.02 33.71
N GLY A 391 30.04 -0.33 33.71
CA GLY A 391 29.86 0.87 32.89
C GLY A 391 30.78 2.00 33.35
N PRO A 392 30.99 3.05 32.54
CA PRO A 392 31.70 4.23 33.01
C PRO A 392 31.01 4.78 34.27
N VAL A 393 31.83 5.09 35.28
CA VAL A 393 31.42 5.62 36.59
C VAL A 393 30.58 6.90 36.40
N GLU A 394 29.51 7.03 37.19
CA GLU A 394 28.57 8.16 37.21
C GLU A 394 29.27 9.52 37.05
N SER A 395 28.89 10.27 36.02
CA SER A 395 29.06 11.73 36.00
C SER A 395 27.86 12.38 36.69
N SER A 396 27.68 12.13 38.00
CA SER A 396 26.60 12.69 38.81
C SER A 396 26.78 14.17 39.18
N LEU A 397 27.66 14.92 38.48
CA LEU A 397 28.03 16.30 38.81
C LEU A 397 28.06 17.29 37.64
N LEU A 398 27.62 16.91 36.43
CA LEU A 398 27.58 17.84 35.30
C LEU A 398 26.19 18.47 35.17
N VAL A 399 26.11 19.68 35.70
CA VAL A 399 24.97 20.59 35.58
C VAL A 399 25.34 21.64 34.52
N ASP A 400 24.40 22.03 33.67
CA ASP A 400 24.67 23.16 32.75
C ASP A 400 24.79 24.49 33.52
N ALA A 401 25.17 25.57 32.83
CA ALA A 401 25.34 26.89 33.45
C ALA A 401 24.04 27.47 34.06
N SER A 402 22.88 26.84 33.84
CA SER A 402 21.57 27.22 34.37
C SER A 402 21.11 26.38 35.56
N GLY A 403 21.88 25.36 35.96
CA GLY A 403 21.50 24.47 37.06
C GLY A 403 20.65 23.27 36.64
N ALA A 404 20.47 23.02 35.34
CA ALA A 404 19.73 21.85 34.85
C ALA A 404 20.65 20.62 34.68
N PRO A 405 20.21 19.42 35.10
CA PRO A 405 20.99 18.19 34.92
C PRO A 405 21.12 17.84 33.44
N LEU A 406 22.36 17.66 32.97
CA LEU A 406 22.63 17.18 31.61
C LEU A 406 22.18 15.72 31.48
N ALA A 407 21.56 15.38 30.33
CA ALA A 407 21.08 14.03 30.06
C ALA A 407 22.19 12.98 30.26
N THR A 408 21.93 11.96 31.08
CA THR A 408 22.89 10.89 31.35
C THR A 408 23.23 10.14 30.06
N PRO A 409 24.52 9.97 29.69
CA PRO A 409 24.89 9.16 28.53
C PRO A 409 24.47 7.70 28.77
N GLN A 410 23.85 7.07 27.75
CA GLN A 410 23.59 5.63 27.78
C GLN A 410 24.90 4.85 27.98
N PRO A 411 24.91 3.73 28.73
CA PRO A 411 26.13 2.99 28.98
C PRO A 411 26.70 2.43 27.66
N ALA A 412 27.95 2.76 27.36
CA ALA A 412 28.68 2.33 26.16
C ALA A 412 28.70 0.80 25.95
N ASN A 413 28.56 0.02 27.03
CA ASN A 413 28.61 -1.44 27.01
C ASN A 413 27.37 -2.08 26.35
N THR A 414 26.24 -1.38 26.27
CA THR A 414 25.00 -1.92 25.67
C THR A 414 25.10 -2.06 24.16
N SER A 415 25.70 -1.08 23.48
CA SER A 415 25.91 -1.11 22.03
C SER A 415 26.94 -2.16 21.64
N LEU A 416 28.03 -2.26 22.40
CA LEU A 416 29.06 -3.29 22.20
C LEU A 416 28.50 -4.71 22.42
N PHE A 417 27.67 -4.91 23.45
CA PHE A 417 26.99 -6.16 23.70
C PHE A 417 26.16 -6.61 22.49
N TRP A 418 25.28 -5.74 21.99
CA TRP A 418 24.43 -6.09 20.84
C TRP A 418 25.23 -6.31 19.56
N LEU A 419 26.29 -5.53 19.34
CA LEU A 419 27.18 -5.72 18.20
C LEU A 419 27.84 -7.10 18.25
N LEU A 420 28.38 -7.52 19.39
CA LEU A 420 28.97 -8.84 19.56
C LEU A 420 27.94 -9.98 19.43
N VAL A 421 26.74 -9.81 19.97
CA VAL A 421 25.65 -10.80 19.80
C VAL A 421 25.27 -10.95 18.33
N LEU A 422 25.07 -9.84 17.61
CA LEU A 422 24.70 -9.87 16.20
C LEU A 422 25.82 -10.45 15.33
N SER A 423 27.08 -10.09 15.58
CA SER A 423 28.23 -10.65 14.89
C SER A 423 28.40 -12.15 15.17
N GLY A 424 28.18 -12.59 16.41
CA GLY A 424 28.23 -14.00 16.77
C GLY A 424 27.12 -14.82 16.11
N ALA A 425 25.88 -14.30 16.14
CA ALA A 425 24.75 -14.91 15.45
C ALA A 425 24.98 -15.00 13.94
N ALA A 426 25.52 -13.95 13.32
CA ALA A 426 25.86 -13.95 11.90
C ALA A 426 26.93 -15.00 11.55
N CYS A 427 27.97 -15.16 12.37
CA CYS A 427 28.99 -16.19 12.17
C CYS A 427 28.42 -17.62 12.26
N LEU A 428 27.54 -17.87 13.25
CA LEU A 428 26.88 -19.17 13.40
C LEU A 428 25.93 -19.46 12.23
N LEU A 429 25.20 -18.45 11.77
CA LEU A 429 24.29 -18.59 10.63
C LEU A 429 25.07 -18.86 9.34
N LEU A 430 26.17 -18.12 9.10
CA LEU A 430 27.07 -18.38 7.99
C LEU A 430 27.70 -19.78 8.07
N ALA A 431 28.10 -20.25 9.26
CA ALA A 431 28.62 -21.60 9.44
C ALA A 431 27.57 -22.66 9.12
N SER A 432 26.31 -22.49 9.55
CA SER A 432 25.23 -23.43 9.26
C SER A 432 24.90 -23.50 7.77
N VAL A 433 24.89 -22.35 7.09
CA VAL A 433 24.67 -22.24 5.65
C VAL A 433 25.83 -22.84 4.86
N ALA A 434 27.06 -22.57 5.29
CA ALA A 434 28.27 -23.11 4.71
C ALA A 434 28.38 -24.63 4.87
N TYR A 435 27.92 -25.17 6.01
CA TYR A 435 27.79 -26.61 6.23
C TYR A 435 26.74 -27.22 5.28
N ALA A 436 25.59 -26.56 5.12
CA ALA A 436 24.54 -27.03 4.22
C ALA A 436 24.92 -26.99 2.73
N ALA A 437 25.85 -26.11 2.34
CA ALA A 437 26.34 -26.00 0.98
C ALA A 437 27.32 -27.12 0.56
N ASP A 438 27.83 -27.94 1.49
CA ASP A 438 28.64 -29.15 1.25
C ASP A 438 29.72 -29.00 0.15
N GLY A 439 30.57 -27.98 0.27
CA GLY A 439 31.65 -27.71 -0.70
C GLY A 439 31.23 -27.01 -1.98
N ALA A 440 29.93 -26.78 -2.19
CA ALA A 440 29.41 -25.96 -3.28
C ALA A 440 29.46 -24.45 -2.96
N THR A 441 29.25 -23.62 -3.98
CA THR A 441 29.01 -22.19 -3.77
C THR A 441 27.63 -21.98 -3.16
N LEU A 442 27.46 -20.88 -2.42
CA LEU A 442 26.16 -20.57 -1.82
C LEU A 442 25.09 -20.34 -2.91
N ASN A 443 25.47 -19.78 -4.06
CA ASN A 443 24.58 -19.67 -5.22
C ASN A 443 24.15 -21.05 -5.75
N ALA A 444 25.06 -22.03 -5.81
CA ALA A 444 24.73 -23.38 -6.24
C ALA A 444 23.75 -24.07 -5.27
N TRP A 445 23.98 -23.91 -3.96
CA TRP A 445 23.05 -24.40 -2.93
C TRP A 445 21.67 -23.72 -3.02
N LEU A 446 21.63 -22.40 -3.15
CA LEU A 446 20.37 -21.64 -3.31
C LEU A 446 19.61 -21.98 -4.59
N SER A 447 20.32 -22.44 -5.62
CA SER A 447 19.77 -22.85 -6.91
C SER A 447 19.33 -24.32 -6.95
N GLN A 448 19.63 -25.10 -5.91
CA GLN A 448 19.34 -26.53 -5.89
C GLN A 448 17.83 -26.77 -5.99
N GLY A 449 17.43 -27.58 -6.99
CA GLY A 449 16.01 -27.89 -7.23
C GLY A 449 15.20 -26.76 -7.85
N LYS A 450 15.83 -25.66 -8.29
CA LYS A 450 15.16 -24.54 -8.98
C LYS A 450 15.47 -24.54 -10.47
N SER A 451 14.49 -24.13 -11.28
CA SER A 451 14.63 -24.01 -12.74
C SER A 451 15.47 -22.80 -13.17
N VAL A 452 15.67 -21.82 -12.28
CA VAL A 452 16.41 -20.59 -12.53
C VAL A 452 17.53 -20.45 -11.50
N PRO A 453 18.78 -20.14 -11.92
CA PRO A 453 19.88 -19.89 -11.00
C PRO A 453 19.58 -18.72 -10.06
N VAL A 454 19.78 -18.93 -8.75
CA VAL A 454 19.61 -17.92 -7.72
C VAL A 454 20.96 -17.33 -7.35
N THR A 455 21.07 -16.02 -7.45
CA THR A 455 22.25 -15.27 -7.01
C THR A 455 21.97 -14.61 -5.66
N LEU A 456 22.90 -14.75 -4.72
CA LEU A 456 22.81 -14.06 -3.44
C LEU A 456 22.84 -12.53 -3.66
N SER A 457 21.81 -11.87 -3.15
CA SER A 457 21.62 -10.42 -3.19
C SER A 457 20.74 -10.01 -2.01
N LEU A 458 20.67 -8.70 -1.75
CA LEU A 458 19.76 -8.11 -0.79
C LEU A 458 18.31 -8.50 -1.10
N GLN A 459 17.91 -8.44 -2.38
CA GLN A 459 16.58 -8.86 -2.83
C GLN A 459 16.31 -10.33 -2.51
N THR A 460 17.29 -11.22 -2.73
CA THR A 460 17.14 -12.65 -2.41
C THR A 460 17.00 -12.88 -0.91
N ILE A 461 17.78 -12.17 -0.08
CA ILE A 461 17.69 -12.27 1.39
C ILE A 461 16.31 -11.80 1.87
N LEU A 462 15.89 -10.60 1.44
CA LEU A 462 14.57 -10.05 1.74
C LEU A 462 13.46 -10.98 1.23
N GLY A 463 13.68 -11.60 0.07
CA GLY A 463 12.80 -12.59 -0.52
C GLY A 463 12.57 -13.80 0.35
N TYR A 464 13.60 -14.38 0.94
CA TYR A 464 13.43 -15.49 1.87
C TYR A 464 12.79 -15.06 3.19
N VAL A 465 13.12 -13.87 3.69
CA VAL A 465 12.54 -13.35 4.94
C VAL A 465 11.04 -13.08 4.79
N LEU A 466 10.63 -12.55 3.63
CA LEU A 466 9.26 -12.12 3.37
C LEU A 466 8.44 -13.10 2.53
N SER A 467 9.02 -14.21 2.06
CA SER A 467 8.27 -15.27 1.37
C SER A 467 7.11 -15.83 2.19
N PRO A 468 7.16 -15.96 3.54
CA PRO A 468 5.98 -16.39 4.29
C PRO A 468 4.84 -15.38 4.20
N ILE A 469 5.14 -14.08 4.15
CA ILE A 469 4.14 -13.02 3.97
C ILE A 469 3.61 -13.03 2.53
N ALA A 470 4.47 -13.18 1.52
CA ALA A 470 4.05 -13.29 0.12
C ALA A 470 3.12 -14.49 -0.07
N TRP A 471 3.46 -15.64 0.51
CA TRP A 471 2.62 -16.82 0.49
C TRP A 471 1.29 -16.60 1.21
N LEU A 472 1.32 -15.96 2.39
CA LEU A 472 0.13 -15.65 3.18
C LEU A 472 -0.89 -14.80 2.42
N ILE A 473 -0.43 -13.85 1.59
CA ILE A 473 -1.32 -12.99 0.78
C ILE A 473 -1.80 -13.66 -0.52
N GLY A 474 -1.51 -14.95 -0.72
CA GLY A 474 -2.03 -15.75 -1.82
C GLY A 474 -1.05 -15.98 -2.98
N VAL A 475 0.24 -15.67 -2.83
CA VAL A 475 1.25 -15.98 -3.86
C VAL A 475 1.64 -17.46 -3.78
N PRO A 476 1.66 -18.21 -4.89
CA PRO A 476 2.18 -19.58 -4.92
C PRO A 476 3.61 -19.65 -4.38
N TRP A 477 3.93 -20.71 -3.63
CA TRP A 477 5.23 -20.84 -2.95
C TRP A 477 6.44 -20.71 -3.90
N GLN A 478 6.31 -21.20 -5.13
CA GLN A 478 7.32 -21.07 -6.19
C GLN A 478 7.69 -19.61 -6.53
N ASP A 479 6.73 -18.69 -6.44
CA ASP A 479 6.89 -17.28 -6.77
C ASP A 479 7.12 -16.45 -5.49
N ALA A 480 6.88 -17.02 -4.30
CA ALA A 480 6.85 -16.31 -3.03
C ALA A 480 8.19 -15.69 -2.64
N VAL A 481 9.32 -16.30 -2.99
CA VAL A 481 10.65 -15.72 -2.71
C VAL A 481 10.87 -14.48 -3.58
N LEU A 482 10.50 -14.53 -4.86
CA LEU A 482 10.68 -13.40 -5.77
C LEU A 482 9.74 -12.25 -5.39
N VAL A 483 8.46 -12.54 -5.13
CA VAL A 483 7.50 -11.52 -4.67
C VAL A 483 7.86 -10.97 -3.29
N GLY A 484 8.34 -11.82 -2.37
CA GLY A 484 8.88 -11.38 -1.08
C GLY A 484 10.05 -10.40 -1.25
N GLY A 485 10.87 -10.58 -2.29
CA GLY A 485 11.97 -9.70 -2.64
C GLY A 485 11.46 -8.30 -2.98
N PHE A 486 10.46 -8.20 -3.86
CA PHE A 486 9.84 -6.91 -4.22
C PHE A 486 9.17 -6.24 -3.02
N ILE A 487 8.47 -7.01 -2.16
CA ILE A 487 7.88 -6.46 -0.93
C ILE A 487 8.95 -5.90 0.00
N GLY A 488 10.09 -6.59 0.14
CA GLY A 488 11.20 -6.10 0.95
C GLY A 488 11.85 -4.87 0.36
N GLU A 489 12.07 -4.86 -0.95
CA GLU A 489 12.61 -3.72 -1.67
C GLU A 489 11.73 -2.48 -1.52
N LYS A 490 10.40 -2.66 -1.61
CA LYS A 490 9.41 -1.61 -1.32
C LYS A 490 9.63 -1.01 0.06
N VAL A 491 9.67 -1.85 1.11
CA VAL A 491 9.72 -1.38 2.50
C VAL A 491 11.06 -0.71 2.83
N VAL A 492 12.17 -1.29 2.37
CA VAL A 492 13.52 -0.81 2.68
C VAL A 492 13.87 0.43 1.87
N LEU A 493 13.45 0.48 0.61
CA LEU A 493 13.78 1.56 -0.32
C LEU A 493 12.53 2.37 -0.64
N ASN A 494 11.80 1.96 -1.68
CA ASN A 494 10.53 2.53 -2.08
C ASN A 494 9.83 1.58 -3.08
N GLU A 495 8.53 1.80 -3.25
CA GLU A 495 7.67 1.07 -4.18
C GLU A 495 8.08 1.25 -5.64
N PHE A 496 8.72 2.36 -5.97
CA PHE A 496 9.12 2.65 -7.34
C PHE A 496 10.20 1.69 -7.83
N VAL A 497 11.27 1.49 -7.05
CA VAL A 497 12.31 0.49 -7.35
C VAL A 497 11.68 -0.90 -7.45
N ALA A 498 10.80 -1.26 -6.50
CA ALA A 498 10.12 -2.54 -6.51
C ALA A 498 9.24 -2.76 -7.75
N TYR A 499 8.58 -1.72 -8.28
CA TYR A 499 7.80 -1.82 -9.53
C TYR A 499 8.67 -1.97 -10.77
N VAL A 500 9.84 -1.32 -10.81
CA VAL A 500 10.82 -1.52 -11.89
C VAL A 500 11.33 -2.96 -11.88
N ASP A 501 11.71 -3.47 -10.71
CA ASP A 501 12.20 -4.84 -10.55
C ASP A 501 11.08 -5.86 -10.83
N LEU A 502 9.84 -5.60 -10.42
CA LEU A 502 8.68 -6.40 -10.80
C LEU A 502 8.53 -6.41 -12.32
N SER A 503 8.50 -5.25 -12.99
CA SER A 503 8.34 -5.12 -14.45
C SER A 503 9.42 -5.92 -15.21
N ASN A 504 10.67 -5.82 -14.79
CA ASN A 504 11.79 -6.55 -15.39
C ASN A 504 11.64 -8.08 -15.24
N ASN A 505 11.08 -8.54 -14.13
CA ASN A 505 11.00 -9.96 -13.78
C ASN A 505 9.59 -10.58 -13.97
N MET A 506 8.62 -9.86 -14.56
CA MET A 506 7.26 -10.39 -14.77
C MET A 506 7.22 -11.72 -15.51
N HIS A 507 8.16 -11.95 -16.43
CA HIS A 507 8.25 -13.18 -17.23
C HIS A 507 8.57 -14.43 -16.39
N LEU A 508 9.10 -14.27 -15.18
CA LEU A 508 9.38 -15.35 -14.23
C LEU A 508 8.19 -15.67 -13.32
N LEU A 509 7.13 -14.84 -13.32
CA LEU A 509 5.99 -14.96 -12.44
C LEU A 509 4.76 -15.47 -13.18
N GLN A 510 3.92 -16.22 -12.46
CA GLN A 510 2.56 -16.50 -12.90
C GLN A 510 1.72 -15.21 -12.94
N GLU A 511 0.74 -15.15 -13.84
CA GLU A 511 -0.14 -13.97 -13.99
C GLU A 511 -0.79 -13.56 -12.68
N HIS A 512 -1.31 -14.54 -11.93
CA HIS A 512 -1.86 -14.32 -10.59
C HIS A 512 -0.86 -13.65 -9.64
N SER A 513 0.38 -14.14 -9.58
CA SER A 513 1.43 -13.56 -8.76
C SER A 513 1.78 -12.13 -9.15
N ARG A 514 1.72 -11.80 -10.46
CA ARG A 514 1.94 -10.42 -10.94
C ARG A 514 0.87 -9.47 -10.42
N VAL A 515 -0.40 -9.89 -10.43
CA VAL A 515 -1.52 -9.09 -9.92
C VAL A 515 -1.39 -8.92 -8.40
N VAL A 516 -1.17 -10.00 -7.64
CA VAL A 516 -1.02 -9.92 -6.17
C VAL A 516 0.17 -9.04 -5.79
N ALA A 517 1.30 -9.18 -6.49
CA ALA A 517 2.48 -8.32 -6.28
C ALA A 517 2.15 -6.85 -6.56
N ALA A 518 1.44 -6.53 -7.66
CA ALA A 518 1.04 -5.16 -7.96
C ALA A 518 0.21 -4.53 -6.83
N TYR A 519 -0.75 -5.25 -6.24
CA TYR A 519 -1.49 -4.74 -5.07
C TYR A 519 -0.60 -4.58 -3.83
N ALA A 520 0.27 -5.56 -3.55
CA ALA A 520 1.16 -5.52 -2.40
C ALA A 520 2.17 -4.36 -2.48
N LEU A 521 2.54 -3.95 -3.69
CA LEU A 521 3.44 -2.82 -3.96
C LEU A 521 2.70 -1.46 -4.02
N CYS A 522 1.38 -1.45 -4.18
CA CYS A 522 0.57 -0.24 -4.34
C CYS A 522 0.42 0.56 -3.01
N GLY A 523 1.48 1.23 -2.57
CA GLY A 523 1.46 2.19 -1.46
C GLY A 523 2.85 2.69 -1.07
N PHE A 524 2.94 3.92 -0.54
CA PHE A 524 4.18 4.55 -0.10
C PHE A 524 4.78 4.03 1.22
N ALA A 525 4.37 2.86 1.73
CA ALA A 525 4.84 2.31 3.00
C ALA A 525 6.30 1.84 2.92
N ASN A 526 7.22 2.73 3.30
CA ASN A 526 8.66 2.50 3.32
C ASN A 526 9.36 3.42 4.34
N PHE A 527 10.63 3.17 4.66
CA PHE A 527 11.35 3.96 5.66
C PHE A 527 11.57 5.43 5.27
N SER A 528 11.73 5.73 3.96
CA SER A 528 11.92 7.11 3.49
C SER A 528 10.64 7.95 3.67
N SER A 529 9.46 7.33 3.56
CA SER A 529 8.17 7.98 3.78
C SER A 529 7.98 8.50 5.19
N ILE A 530 8.66 7.92 6.20
CA ILE A 530 8.67 8.46 7.56
C ILE A 530 9.23 9.88 7.56
N ALA A 531 10.39 10.09 6.91
CA ALA A 531 11.01 11.40 6.83
C ALA A 531 10.16 12.39 6.01
N ILE A 532 9.55 11.92 4.92
CA ILE A 532 8.64 12.72 4.08
C ILE A 532 7.44 13.20 4.91
N GLN A 533 6.83 12.34 5.72
CA GLN A 533 5.69 12.72 6.57
C GLN A 533 6.10 13.63 7.73
N ILE A 534 7.26 13.41 8.37
CA ILE A 534 7.78 14.32 9.40
C ILE A 534 8.01 15.72 8.82
N GLY A 535 8.57 15.81 7.61
CA GLY A 535 8.79 17.08 6.92
C GLY A 535 7.49 17.74 6.48
N GLY A 536 6.61 16.99 5.82
CA GLY A 536 5.34 17.49 5.28
C GLY A 536 4.32 17.79 6.37
N ILE A 537 3.83 16.75 7.08
CA ILE A 537 2.82 16.91 8.14
C ILE A 537 3.40 17.76 9.28
N GLY A 538 4.66 17.55 9.65
CA GLY A 538 5.29 18.37 10.68
C GLY A 538 5.57 19.81 10.27
N GLY A 539 5.53 20.15 8.97
CA GLY A 539 5.48 21.53 8.51
C GLY A 539 4.10 22.18 8.71
N LEU A 540 3.03 21.38 8.60
CA LEU A 540 1.65 21.82 8.82
C LEU A 540 1.27 21.88 10.30
N ALA A 541 1.84 20.98 11.10
CA ALA A 541 1.55 20.80 12.52
C ALA A 541 2.85 20.68 13.35
N PRO A 542 3.58 21.79 13.60
CA PRO A 542 4.90 21.76 14.21
C PRO A 542 4.93 21.10 15.60
N GLY A 543 3.89 21.26 16.42
CA GLY A 543 3.79 20.65 17.75
C GLY A 543 3.62 19.13 17.72
N ARG A 544 3.31 18.54 16.56
CA ARG A 544 3.11 17.09 16.37
C ARG A 544 4.32 16.37 15.79
N ARG A 545 5.43 17.07 15.49
CA ARG A 545 6.66 16.45 14.92
C ARG A 545 7.19 15.27 15.74
N ALA A 546 7.18 15.39 17.07
CA ALA A 546 7.64 14.32 17.96
C ALA A 546 6.74 13.07 17.86
N ASP A 547 5.42 13.26 17.76
CA ASP A 547 4.48 12.16 17.58
C ASP A 547 4.70 11.45 16.23
N LEU A 548 4.87 12.21 15.15
CA LEU A 548 5.14 11.67 13.81
C LEU A 548 6.40 10.80 13.80
N ALA A 549 7.48 11.27 14.43
CA ALA A 549 8.72 10.50 14.55
C ALA A 549 8.52 9.23 15.39
N ARG A 550 7.82 9.33 16.52
CA ARG A 550 7.53 8.20 17.42
C ARG A 550 6.68 7.12 16.73
N PHE A 551 5.73 7.51 15.88
CA PHE A 551 4.80 6.61 15.22
C PHE A 551 5.29 6.08 13.87
N GLY A 552 6.35 6.64 13.28
CA GLY A 552 6.82 6.34 11.93
C GLY A 552 6.91 4.84 11.59
N LEU A 553 7.59 4.04 12.40
CA LEU A 553 7.73 2.59 12.14
C LEU A 553 6.39 1.84 12.23
N ARG A 554 5.50 2.24 13.14
CA ARG A 554 4.14 1.66 13.24
C ARG A 554 3.28 2.07 12.06
N ALA A 555 3.43 3.29 11.55
CA ALA A 555 2.75 3.75 10.35
C ALA A 555 3.20 2.98 9.10
N VAL A 556 4.51 2.70 8.96
CA VAL A 556 5.03 1.84 7.88
C VAL A 556 4.42 0.45 7.97
N LEU A 557 4.44 -0.18 9.15
CA LEU A 557 3.82 -1.49 9.35
C LEU A 557 2.32 -1.46 8.97
N GLY A 558 1.57 -0.47 9.46
CA GLY A 558 0.15 -0.31 9.16
C GLY A 558 -0.12 -0.11 7.67
N GLY A 559 0.69 0.71 6.99
CA GLY A 559 0.59 0.95 5.56
C GLY A 559 0.89 -0.31 4.74
N SER A 560 1.95 -1.04 5.09
CA SER A 560 2.27 -2.32 4.44
C SER A 560 1.15 -3.35 4.63
N LEU A 561 0.67 -3.53 5.86
CA LEU A 561 -0.44 -4.44 6.14
C LEU A 561 -1.73 -4.05 5.41
N ALA A 562 -2.01 -2.75 5.25
CA ALA A 562 -3.14 -2.28 4.44
C ALA A 562 -3.01 -2.74 2.98
N THR A 563 -1.83 -2.56 2.36
CA THR A 563 -1.57 -3.04 0.99
C THR A 563 -1.58 -4.57 0.88
N PHE A 564 -1.20 -5.30 1.93
CA PHE A 564 -1.27 -6.75 1.95
C PHE A 564 -2.71 -7.26 2.09
N MET A 565 -3.56 -6.56 2.85
CA MET A 565 -4.98 -6.87 2.94
C MET A 565 -5.67 -6.69 1.59
N THR A 566 -5.42 -5.58 0.88
CA THR A 566 -5.98 -5.36 -0.46
C THR A 566 -5.46 -6.40 -1.47
N ALA A 567 -4.18 -6.74 -1.41
CA ALA A 567 -3.57 -7.80 -2.23
C ALA A 567 -4.18 -9.18 -1.98
N THR A 568 -4.43 -9.53 -0.72
CA THR A 568 -5.05 -10.81 -0.34
C THR A 568 -6.47 -10.91 -0.92
N ILE A 569 -7.26 -9.84 -0.80
CA ILE A 569 -8.63 -9.80 -1.33
C ILE A 569 -8.62 -9.89 -2.87
N ALA A 570 -7.79 -9.08 -3.53
CA ALA A 570 -7.68 -9.10 -4.99
C ALA A 570 -7.17 -10.45 -5.51
N GLY A 571 -6.22 -11.07 -4.81
CA GLY A 571 -5.69 -12.40 -5.14
C GLY A 571 -6.76 -13.48 -5.12
N VAL A 572 -7.59 -13.53 -4.08
CA VAL A 572 -8.72 -14.48 -4.02
C VAL A 572 -9.66 -14.25 -5.20
N LEU A 573 -10.10 -13.01 -5.41
CA LEU A 573 -11.09 -12.69 -6.45
C LEU A 573 -10.55 -12.92 -7.86
N ASN A 574 -9.25 -12.75 -8.10
CA ASN A 574 -8.64 -13.01 -9.39
C ASN A 574 -8.64 -14.50 -9.76
N GLN A 575 -8.68 -15.40 -8.77
CA GLN A 575 -8.69 -16.86 -8.96
C GLN A 575 -10.11 -17.46 -9.06
N LEU A 576 -11.14 -16.67 -8.76
CA LEU A 576 -12.55 -17.06 -8.89
C LEU A 576 -13.08 -16.81 -10.29
#